data_AF-A0A6B3HUI3-F1
#
_entry.id   AF-A0A6B3HUI3-F1
#
_cell.length_a   1.000
_cell.length_b   1.000
_cell.length_c   1.000
_cell.angle_alpha   90.00
_cell.angle_beta   90.00
_cell.angle_gamma   90.00
#
_symmetry.space_group_name_H-M   'P 1'
#
loop_
_entity.id
_entity.type
_entity.pdbx_description
1 polymer ?
#
loop_
_entity_poly.entity_id
_entity_poly.type
_entity_poly.pdbx_seq_one_letter_code
_entity_poly.pdbx_strand_id
1 'polypeptide(L)'
;GYGHDPLYVTGDDPATVHRAMAAAMDTAVERITAYQRAAREDGVTERPRWPMIVLRTPKGWTGPKEVDGLPVEGTWRSHQVPLSGVRDNPEHLRQLEAWLRSYRPEELFDADGRPTEQVLACVPEGTARLGSTPYANGGLLLRDLPVPPLEDHAVRVD
;
A
#
# COMPACT_ATOMS: atom_id res chain seq x y z
N GLY A 1 17.00 0.23 19.64
CA GLY A 1 16.38 -0.21 18.37
C GLY A 1 16.84 0.68 17.23
N TYR A 2 16.18 0.64 16.07
CA TYR A 2 16.60 1.37 14.85
C TYR A 2 16.15 2.85 14.78
N GLY A 3 15.64 3.42 15.87
CA GLY A 3 15.23 4.83 15.93
C GLY A 3 13.86 5.12 15.30
N HIS A 4 12.96 4.14 15.31
CA HIS A 4 11.57 4.28 14.91
C HIS A 4 10.63 4.30 16.12
N ASP A 5 9.43 4.82 15.90
CA ASP A 5 8.29 4.73 16.80
C ASP A 5 7.22 3.79 16.21
N PRO A 6 7.19 2.50 16.60
CA PRO A 6 6.33 1.51 15.98
C PRO A 6 4.85 1.67 16.42
N LEU A 7 3.96 1.74 15.43
CA LEU A 7 2.51 1.71 15.57
C LEU A 7 2.00 0.33 15.11
N TYR A 8 1.35 -0.43 15.98
CA TYR A 8 0.92 -1.79 15.65
C TYR A 8 -0.54 -1.82 15.20
N VAL A 9 -0.77 -2.44 14.05
CA VAL A 9 -2.12 -2.75 13.53
C VAL A 9 -2.17 -4.26 13.34
N THR A 10 -2.96 -4.95 14.15
CA THR A 10 -3.00 -6.42 14.18
C THR A 10 -4.45 -6.89 14.18
N GLY A 11 -4.79 -7.91 13.40
CA GLY A 11 -6.11 -8.50 13.43
C GLY A 11 -6.49 -9.21 12.12
N ASP A 12 -7.65 -9.82 12.13
CA ASP A 12 -8.27 -10.55 11.02
C ASP A 12 -9.74 -10.17 10.78
N ASP A 13 -10.37 -9.40 11.68
CA ASP A 13 -11.67 -8.76 11.45
C ASP A 13 -11.51 -7.45 10.65
N PRO A 14 -12.02 -7.36 9.41
CA PRO A 14 -11.81 -6.19 8.55
C PRO A 14 -12.29 -4.87 9.17
N ALA A 15 -13.47 -4.85 9.79
CA ALA A 15 -14.03 -3.63 10.36
C ALA A 15 -13.17 -3.07 11.50
N THR A 16 -12.63 -3.95 12.34
CA THR A 16 -11.72 -3.59 13.43
C THR A 16 -10.36 -3.14 12.88
N VAL A 17 -9.79 -3.86 11.92
CA VAL A 17 -8.51 -3.50 11.29
C VAL A 17 -8.61 -2.18 10.53
N HIS A 18 -9.72 -1.88 9.86
CA HIS A 18 -9.92 -0.59 9.18
C HIS A 18 -9.85 0.59 10.17
N ARG A 19 -10.55 0.51 11.30
CA ARG A 19 -10.50 1.56 12.33
C ARG A 19 -9.11 1.70 12.94
N ALA A 20 -8.45 0.59 13.24
CA ALA A 20 -7.09 0.60 13.78
C ALA A 20 -6.08 1.19 12.78
N MET A 21 -6.19 0.84 11.50
CA MET A 21 -5.33 1.37 10.45
C MET A 21 -5.55 2.88 10.23
N ALA A 22 -6.80 3.34 10.25
CA ALA A 22 -7.11 4.77 10.17
C ALA A 22 -6.45 5.55 11.31
N ALA A 23 -6.65 5.10 12.56
CA ALA A 23 -6.04 5.74 13.73
C ALA A 23 -4.50 5.74 13.69
N ALA A 24 -3.89 4.64 13.22
CA ALA A 24 -2.44 4.54 13.08
C ALA A 24 -1.90 5.48 11.98
N MET A 25 -2.61 5.60 10.86
CA MET A 25 -2.25 6.53 9.77
C MET A 25 -2.37 7.99 10.22
N ASP A 26 -3.47 8.37 10.88
CA ASP A 26 -3.67 9.72 11.44
C ASP A 26 -2.53 10.06 12.41
N THR A 27 -2.28 9.18 13.38
CA THR A 27 -1.18 9.35 14.34
C THR A 27 0.18 9.50 13.66
N ALA A 28 0.46 8.70 12.62
CA ALA A 28 1.72 8.77 11.90
C ALA A 28 1.87 10.10 11.15
N VAL A 29 0.83 10.54 10.44
CA VAL A 29 0.84 11.79 9.66
C VAL A 29 0.94 13.01 10.57
N GLU A 30 0.21 13.03 11.69
CA GLU A 30 0.30 14.10 12.69
C GLU A 30 1.72 14.24 13.23
N ARG A 31 2.36 13.12 13.59
CA ARG A 31 3.75 13.12 14.09
C ARG A 31 4.73 13.56 13.03
N ILE A 32 4.61 13.06 11.80
CA ILE A 32 5.45 13.49 10.67
C ILE A 32 5.33 15.00 10.46
N THR A 33 4.10 15.52 10.47
CA THR A 33 3.84 16.95 10.29
C THR A 33 4.44 17.77 11.43
N ALA A 34 4.29 17.32 12.68
CA ALA A 34 4.88 17.98 13.85
C ALA A 34 6.41 18.01 13.77
N TYR A 35 7.07 16.90 13.38
CA TYR A 35 8.52 16.86 13.23
C TYR A 35 9.01 17.76 12.10
N GLN A 36 8.31 17.76 10.97
CA GLN A 36 8.64 18.66 9.86
C GLN A 36 8.50 20.13 10.28
N ARG A 37 7.46 20.46 11.03
CA ARG A 37 7.24 21.82 11.56
C ARG A 37 8.37 22.22 12.51
N ALA A 38 8.67 21.39 13.51
CA ALA A 38 9.73 21.67 14.48
C ALA A 38 11.11 21.86 13.82
N ALA A 39 11.41 21.07 12.78
CA ALA A 39 12.66 21.22 12.03
C ALA A 39 12.72 22.51 11.20
N ARG A 40 11.60 22.93 10.59
CA ARG A 40 11.53 24.10 9.69
C ARG A 40 11.35 25.43 10.43
N GLU A 41 10.60 25.42 11.53
CA GLU A 41 10.20 26.63 12.27
C GLU A 41 11.00 26.82 13.55
N ASP A 42 11.23 25.75 14.32
CA ASP A 42 11.84 25.82 15.65
C ASP A 42 13.35 25.48 15.65
N GLY A 43 13.91 25.13 14.48
CA GLY A 43 15.33 24.81 14.32
C GLY A 43 15.77 23.51 15.00
N VAL A 44 14.84 22.59 15.28
CA VAL A 44 15.17 21.29 15.87
C VAL A 44 16.02 20.49 14.90
N THR A 45 17.24 20.16 15.32
CA THR A 45 18.22 19.39 14.53
C THR A 45 18.32 17.93 14.97
N GLU A 46 17.72 17.60 16.10
CA GLU A 46 17.69 16.25 16.65
C GLU A 46 16.88 15.34 15.74
N ARG A 47 17.40 14.15 15.45
CA ARG A 47 16.70 13.17 14.61
C ARG A 47 15.46 12.66 15.34
N PRO A 48 14.23 12.88 14.82
CA PRO A 48 13.03 12.36 15.44
C PRO A 48 12.96 10.83 15.30
N ARG A 49 12.14 10.21 16.15
CA ARG A 49 11.77 8.81 15.99
C ARG A 49 10.61 8.72 14.99
N TRP A 50 10.93 8.45 13.73
CA TRP A 50 9.91 8.39 12.69
C TRP A 50 8.90 7.27 12.96
N PRO A 51 7.58 7.56 12.81
CA PRO A 51 6.57 6.53 12.99
C PRO A 51 6.74 5.42 11.95
N MET A 52 6.48 4.19 12.37
CA MET A 52 6.55 3.00 11.52
C MET A 52 5.34 2.12 11.81
N ILE A 53 4.50 1.84 10.82
CA ILE A 53 3.35 0.97 11.02
C ILE A 53 3.78 -0.49 10.84
N VAL A 54 3.57 -1.31 11.87
CA VAL A 54 3.70 -2.77 11.82
C VAL A 54 2.31 -3.35 11.60
N LEU A 55 2.00 -3.68 10.34
CA LEU A 55 0.74 -4.32 9.96
C LEU A 55 0.89 -5.84 9.99
N ARG A 56 0.14 -6.51 10.88
CA ARG A 56 0.14 -7.97 11.02
C ARG A 56 -1.27 -8.51 10.81
N THR A 57 -1.53 -8.97 9.59
CA THR A 57 -2.77 -9.60 9.14
C THR A 57 -2.49 -11.00 8.57
N PRO A 58 -3.51 -11.87 8.42
CA PRO A 58 -3.32 -13.18 7.79
C PRO A 58 -2.80 -13.07 6.36
N LYS A 59 -1.88 -13.96 5.95
CA LYS A 59 -1.47 -14.04 4.54
C LYS A 59 -2.60 -14.67 3.71
N GLY A 60 -2.96 -14.07 2.58
CA GLY A 60 -4.13 -14.50 1.80
C GLY A 60 -5.47 -14.14 2.46
N TRP A 61 -5.47 -13.09 3.29
CA TRP A 61 -6.63 -12.62 4.06
C TRP A 61 -7.88 -12.50 3.18
N THR A 62 -9.03 -12.96 3.70
CA THR A 62 -10.36 -13.00 3.05
C THR A 62 -10.50 -14.02 1.91
N GLY A 63 -9.43 -14.74 1.58
CA GLY A 63 -9.44 -15.84 0.61
C GLY A 63 -9.99 -17.15 1.18
N PRO A 64 -9.88 -18.25 0.40
CA PRO A 64 -10.24 -19.58 0.88
C PRO A 64 -9.46 -19.94 2.15
N LYS A 65 -10.18 -20.35 3.20
CA LYS A 65 -9.58 -20.78 4.47
C LYS A 65 -8.89 -22.13 4.35
N GLU A 66 -9.51 -23.03 3.61
CA GLU A 66 -9.07 -24.41 3.41
C GLU A 66 -9.34 -24.82 1.96
N VAL A 67 -8.42 -25.57 1.37
CA VAL A 67 -8.55 -26.20 0.04
C VAL A 67 -8.02 -27.62 0.17
N ASP A 68 -8.77 -28.61 -0.32
CA ASP A 68 -8.42 -30.04 -0.23
C ASP A 68 -8.09 -30.53 1.19
N GLY A 69 -8.78 -30.02 2.22
CA GLY A 69 -8.53 -30.39 3.62
C GLY A 69 -7.30 -29.73 4.25
N LEU A 70 -6.63 -28.80 3.53
CA LEU A 70 -5.40 -28.15 3.98
C LEU A 70 -5.62 -26.64 4.22
N PRO A 71 -5.11 -26.08 5.33
CA PRO A 71 -5.24 -24.65 5.59
C PRO A 71 -4.47 -23.81 4.57
N VAL A 72 -5.12 -22.76 4.06
CA VAL A 72 -4.62 -21.84 3.03
C VAL A 72 -4.45 -20.43 3.58
N GLU A 73 -5.53 -19.77 4.00
CA GLU A 73 -5.45 -18.46 4.68
C GLU A 73 -4.53 -18.54 5.92
N GLY A 74 -3.72 -17.51 6.13
CA GLY A 74 -2.76 -17.44 7.23
C GLY A 74 -1.51 -18.31 7.02
N THR A 75 -1.39 -19.01 5.88
CA THR A 75 -0.25 -19.90 5.60
C THR A 75 0.52 -19.46 4.35
N TRP A 76 1.63 -20.13 4.06
CA TRP A 76 2.39 -19.95 2.83
C TRP A 76 1.66 -20.46 1.57
N ARG A 77 0.66 -21.33 1.70
CA ARG A 77 -0.08 -21.92 0.55
C ARG A 77 -0.86 -20.86 -0.24
N SER A 78 -1.27 -19.78 0.41
CA SER A 78 -1.95 -18.64 -0.24
C SER A 78 -1.02 -17.76 -1.08
N HIS A 79 0.26 -18.09 -1.21
CA HIS A 79 1.23 -17.22 -1.89
C HIS A 79 1.03 -17.09 -3.40
N GLN A 80 0.68 -18.18 -4.07
CA GLN A 80 0.52 -18.21 -5.52
C GLN A 80 -0.96 -18.36 -5.87
N VAL A 81 -1.36 -19.48 -6.48
CA VAL A 81 -2.76 -19.74 -6.84
C VAL A 81 -3.34 -20.72 -5.81
N PRO A 82 -4.21 -20.27 -4.88
CA PRO A 82 -4.77 -21.15 -3.85
C PRO A 82 -5.74 -22.20 -4.41
N LEU A 83 -6.35 -21.94 -5.58
CA LEU A 83 -7.26 -22.83 -6.29
C LEU A 83 -6.70 -23.13 -7.69
N SER A 84 -5.69 -24.00 -7.81
CA SER A 84 -4.99 -24.25 -9.08
C SER A 84 -5.81 -25.07 -10.09
N GLY A 85 -6.75 -25.89 -9.61
CA GLY A 85 -7.55 -26.82 -10.41
C GLY A 85 -8.91 -26.31 -10.92
N VAL A 86 -9.18 -25.00 -10.92
CA VAL A 86 -10.54 -24.44 -11.20
C VAL A 86 -11.15 -24.81 -12.55
N ARG A 87 -10.32 -25.19 -13.54
CA ARG A 87 -10.80 -25.58 -14.88
C ARG A 87 -11.36 -27.00 -14.92
N ASP A 88 -10.74 -27.91 -14.16
CA ASP A 88 -10.97 -29.35 -14.27
C ASP A 88 -11.59 -29.95 -13.00
N ASN A 89 -11.61 -29.20 -11.88
CA ASN A 89 -12.20 -29.61 -10.61
C ASN A 89 -13.44 -28.75 -10.29
N PRO A 90 -14.66 -29.31 -10.39
CA PRO A 90 -15.90 -28.60 -10.08
C PRO A 90 -15.98 -28.04 -8.66
N GLU A 91 -15.36 -28.70 -7.68
CA GLU A 91 -15.33 -28.23 -6.30
C GLU A 91 -14.45 -26.98 -6.15
N HIS A 92 -13.31 -26.93 -6.85
CA HIS A 92 -12.48 -25.72 -6.89
C HIS A 92 -13.18 -24.57 -7.59
N LEU A 93 -13.91 -24.86 -8.67
CA LEU A 93 -14.72 -23.84 -9.37
C LEU A 93 -15.80 -23.26 -8.44
N ARG A 94 -16.48 -24.11 -7.67
CA ARG A 94 -17.48 -23.68 -6.68
C ARG A 94 -16.87 -22.82 -5.57
N GLN A 95 -15.68 -23.18 -5.08
CA GLN A 95 -14.96 -22.36 -4.10
C GLN A 95 -14.52 -21.02 -4.66
N LEU A 96 -14.08 -20.97 -5.93
CA LEU A 96 -13.76 -19.73 -6.63
C LEU A 96 -14.99 -18.84 -6.73
N GLU A 97 -16.14 -19.39 -7.15
CA GLU A 97 -17.39 -18.63 -7.22
C GLU A 97 -17.79 -18.07 -5.85
N ALA A 98 -17.77 -18.91 -4.81
CA ALA A 98 -18.11 -18.48 -3.45
C ALA A 98 -17.19 -17.37 -2.95
N TRP A 99 -15.89 -17.47 -3.23
CA TRP A 99 -14.91 -16.45 -2.85
C TRP A 99 -15.17 -15.13 -3.58
N LEU A 100 -15.33 -15.14 -4.91
CA LEU A 100 -15.60 -13.93 -5.69
C LEU A 100 -16.93 -13.27 -5.26
N ARG A 101 -17.98 -14.07 -5.04
CA ARG A 101 -19.28 -13.57 -4.56
C ARG A 101 -19.24 -13.04 -3.13
N SER A 102 -18.30 -13.48 -2.28
CA SER A 102 -18.21 -12.98 -0.91
C SER A 102 -17.89 -11.48 -0.83
N TYR A 103 -17.32 -10.90 -1.90
CA TYR A 103 -17.10 -9.45 -2.02
C TYR A 103 -18.34 -8.67 -2.46
N ARG A 104 -19.46 -9.35 -2.78
CA ARG A 104 -20.72 -8.75 -3.25
C ARG A 104 -20.50 -7.80 -4.43
N PRO A 105 -19.96 -8.29 -5.56
CA PRO A 105 -19.63 -7.45 -6.71
C PRO A 105 -20.82 -6.62 -7.23
N GLU A 106 -22.05 -7.10 -7.05
CA GLU A 106 -23.30 -6.39 -7.36
C GLU A 106 -23.51 -5.09 -6.56
N GLU A 107 -22.85 -4.93 -5.40
CA GLU A 107 -22.85 -3.68 -4.63
C GLU A 107 -21.70 -2.74 -5.06
N LEU A 108 -20.68 -3.29 -5.74
CA LEU A 108 -19.42 -2.60 -6.05
C LEU A 108 -19.35 -2.11 -7.51
N PHE A 109 -20.12 -2.73 -8.40
CA PHE A 109 -20.16 -2.39 -9.82
C PHE A 109 -21.58 -2.16 -10.30
N ASP A 110 -21.77 -1.20 -11.22
CA ASP A 110 -23.03 -0.96 -11.90
C ASP A 110 -23.31 -1.99 -13.02
N ALA A 111 -24.47 -1.87 -13.67
CA ALA A 111 -24.90 -2.79 -14.73
C ALA A 111 -24.00 -2.75 -15.98
N ASP A 112 -23.23 -1.67 -16.18
CA ASP A 112 -22.26 -1.54 -17.27
C ASP A 112 -20.85 -2.03 -16.87
N GLY A 113 -20.68 -2.52 -15.64
CA GLY A 113 -19.42 -3.00 -15.08
C GLY A 113 -18.48 -1.89 -14.59
N ARG A 114 -18.98 -0.67 -14.35
CA ARG A 114 -18.18 0.43 -13.79
C ARG A 114 -18.24 0.39 -12.26
N PRO A 115 -17.16 0.76 -11.54
CA PRO A 115 -17.21 0.91 -10.08
C PRO A 115 -18.27 1.92 -9.66
N THR A 116 -18.97 1.64 -8.56
CA THR A 116 -19.97 2.56 -8.02
C THR A 116 -19.34 3.82 -7.42
N GLU A 117 -20.15 4.86 -7.23
CA GLU A 117 -19.71 6.11 -6.58
C GLU A 117 -19.10 5.84 -5.19
N GLN A 118 -19.67 4.91 -4.41
CA GLN A 118 -19.15 4.53 -3.10
C GLN A 118 -17.71 4.00 -3.16
N VAL A 119 -17.36 3.21 -4.19
CA VAL A 119 -16.01 2.69 -4.38
C VAL A 119 -15.03 3.83 -4.72
N LEU A 120 -15.50 4.84 -5.46
CA LEU A 120 -14.68 5.94 -5.94
C LEU A 120 -14.59 7.13 -4.97
N ALA A 121 -15.49 7.22 -3.99
CA ALA A 121 -15.65 8.39 -3.10
C ALA A 121 -14.37 8.80 -2.35
N CYS A 122 -13.49 7.84 -2.04
CA CYS A 122 -12.23 8.08 -1.33
C CYS A 122 -11.00 8.16 -2.25
N VAL A 123 -11.18 8.10 -3.57
CA VAL A 123 -10.08 8.18 -4.53
C VAL A 123 -9.75 9.66 -4.77
N PRO A 124 -8.49 10.10 -4.53
CA PRO A 124 -8.11 11.49 -4.79
C PRO A 124 -8.15 11.83 -6.28
N GLU A 125 -8.20 13.11 -6.63
CA GLU A 125 -8.22 13.56 -8.01
C GLU A 125 -6.82 13.87 -8.58
N GLY A 126 -6.73 13.98 -9.91
CA GLY A 126 -5.55 14.54 -10.60
C GLY A 126 -4.24 13.80 -10.28
N THR A 127 -3.20 14.57 -9.92
CA THR A 127 -1.85 14.09 -9.61
C THR A 127 -1.68 13.64 -8.15
N ALA A 128 -2.72 13.74 -7.31
CA ALA A 128 -2.69 13.21 -5.95
C ALA A 128 -2.94 11.68 -5.91
N ARG A 129 -3.40 11.08 -7.01
CA ARG A 129 -3.49 9.62 -7.17
C ARG A 129 -2.12 8.99 -7.23
N LEU A 130 -1.95 7.85 -6.55
CA LEU A 130 -0.67 7.12 -6.50
C LEU A 130 -0.12 6.76 -7.89
N GLY A 131 -0.99 6.38 -8.83
CA GLY A 131 -0.57 6.07 -10.21
C GLY A 131 -0.37 7.29 -11.13
N SER A 132 -0.68 8.50 -10.66
CA SER A 132 -0.62 9.73 -11.46
C SER A 132 0.31 10.80 -10.87
N THR A 133 0.85 10.58 -9.67
CA THR A 133 1.81 11.50 -9.07
C THR A 133 3.07 11.60 -9.93
N PRO A 134 3.58 12.83 -10.23
CA PRO A 134 4.78 12.98 -11.04
C PRO A 134 6.01 12.33 -10.39
N TYR A 135 6.00 12.12 -9.06
CA TYR A 135 7.05 11.40 -8.36
C TYR A 135 7.12 9.90 -8.72
N ALA A 136 6.02 9.31 -9.23
CA ALA A 136 5.98 7.96 -9.76
C ALA A 136 6.36 7.88 -11.25
N ASN A 137 6.42 9.03 -11.94
CA ASN A 137 6.89 9.16 -13.32
C ASN A 137 7.94 10.29 -13.39
N GLY A 138 9.11 10.02 -12.78
CA GLY A 138 10.14 11.05 -12.55
C GLY A 138 10.69 11.73 -13.80
N GLY A 139 10.49 11.16 -15.00
CA GLY A 139 10.83 11.81 -16.26
C GLY A 139 10.12 13.17 -16.46
N LEU A 140 8.93 13.35 -15.88
CA LEU A 140 8.21 14.62 -15.88
C LEU A 140 8.88 15.71 -15.02
N LEU A 141 9.76 15.31 -14.08
CA LEU A 141 10.47 16.20 -13.16
C LEU A 141 11.95 16.35 -13.52
N LEU A 142 12.41 15.64 -14.56
CA LEU A 142 13.80 15.67 -15.00
C LEU A 142 14.17 17.07 -15.52
N ARG A 143 15.34 17.55 -15.12
CA ARG A 143 15.97 18.76 -15.65
C ARG A 143 17.46 18.50 -15.85
N ASP A 144 18.03 19.14 -16.87
CA ASP A 144 19.47 19.11 -17.06
C ASP A 144 20.19 19.77 -15.87
N LEU A 145 21.32 19.20 -15.47
CA LEU A 145 22.16 19.79 -14.45
C LEU A 145 22.83 21.05 -15.02
N PRO A 146 22.95 22.14 -14.24
CA PRO A 146 23.78 23.27 -14.61
C PRO A 146 25.26 22.90 -14.40
N VAL A 147 25.79 22.06 -15.30
CA VAL A 147 27.18 21.59 -15.23
C VAL A 147 28.12 22.73 -15.62
N PRO A 148 29.12 23.08 -14.79
CA PRO A 148 30.11 24.08 -15.17
C PRO A 148 30.95 23.59 -16.36
N PRO A 149 31.56 24.50 -17.14
CA PRO A 149 32.47 24.14 -18.22
C PRO A 149 33.55 23.16 -17.74
N LEU A 150 33.77 22.07 -18.48
CA LEU A 150 34.76 21.06 -18.10
C LEU A 150 36.19 21.60 -18.19
N GLU A 151 36.40 22.61 -19.01
CA GLU A 151 37.66 23.30 -19.25
C GLU A 151 38.22 23.95 -17.98
N ASP A 152 37.35 24.39 -17.06
CA ASP A 152 37.73 24.96 -15.76
C ASP A 152 38.44 23.94 -14.86
N HIS A 153 38.31 22.66 -15.17
CA HIS A 153 38.91 21.55 -14.44
C HIS A 153 40.03 20.84 -15.22
N ALA A 154 40.38 21.32 -16.42
CA ALA A 154 41.40 20.67 -17.25
C ALA A 154 42.81 20.81 -16.65
N VAL A 155 43.52 19.68 -16.53
CA VAL A 155 44.95 19.68 -16.21
C VAL A 155 45.73 19.92 -17.50
N ARG A 156 46.61 20.93 -17.51
CA ARG A 156 47.50 21.16 -18.65
C ARG A 156 48.48 19.99 -18.78
N VAL A 157 48.59 19.47 -19.99
CA VAL A 157 49.56 18.44 -20.37
C VAL A 157 50.50 19.06 -21.40
N ASP A 158 51.80 18.94 -21.15
CA ASP A 158 52.87 19.40 -22.05
C ASP A 158 53.15 18.39 -23.17
#